data_AF-A0A7X8L729-F1
#
_entry.id   AF-A0A7X8L729-F1
#
_cell.length_a   1.000
_cell.length_b   1.000
_cell.length_c   1.000
_cell.angle_alpha   90.00
_cell.angle_beta   90.00
_cell.angle_gamma   90.00
#
_symmetry.space_group_name_H-M   'P 1'
#
loop_
_entity.id
_entity.type
_entity.pdbx_description
1 polymer ?
#
loop_
_entity_poly.entity_id
_entity_poly.type
_entity_poly.pdbx_seq_one_letter_code
_entity_poly.pdbx_strand_id
1 'polypeptide(L)'
;MNEKNTTSRFRALVKIASKRFIELNKPCKVLLKIGTIVFFAFLLLALVISISFMSGSSFFGEQVKIIEWIVVYSFRFWVMLIFGSLILDILIKR
;
A
#
# COMPACT_ATOMS: atom_id res chain seq x y z
N MET A 1 25.11 23.22 1.95
CA MET A 1 23.90 24.00 2.30
C MET A 1 22.72 23.42 1.53
N ASN A 2 21.61 23.02 2.21
CA ASN A 2 20.27 22.65 1.69
C ASN A 2 19.66 21.24 1.98
N GLU A 3 20.07 20.50 3.02
CA GLU A 3 19.36 19.26 3.46
C GLU A 3 18.18 19.51 4.42
N LYS A 4 18.15 20.66 5.08
CA LYS A 4 17.14 21.00 6.11
C LYS A 4 15.77 21.37 5.51
N ASN A 5 15.71 21.68 4.21
CA ASN A 5 14.52 22.22 3.56
C ASN A 5 13.65 21.15 2.85
N THR A 6 14.26 20.03 2.45
CA THR A 6 13.53 18.89 1.86
C THR A 6 12.80 18.09 2.93
N THR A 7 13.44 17.89 4.08
CA THR A 7 12.86 17.24 5.26
C THR A 7 11.71 18.05 5.88
N SER A 8 11.78 19.39 5.86
CA SER A 8 10.68 20.24 6.36
C SER A 8 9.45 20.18 5.47
N ARG A 9 9.64 20.17 4.13
CA ARG A 9 8.55 20.02 3.14
C ARG A 9 7.89 18.66 3.21
N PHE A 10 8.67 17.58 3.32
CA PHE A 10 8.11 16.24 3.51
C PHE A 10 7.30 16.15 4.79
N ARG A 11 7.81 16.72 5.89
CA ARG A 11 7.11 16.73 7.17
C ARG A 11 5.82 17.56 7.10
N ALA A 12 5.80 18.66 6.34
CA ALA A 12 4.60 19.44 6.07
C ALA A 12 3.57 18.67 5.24
N LEU A 13 3.98 17.98 4.18
CA LEU A 13 3.11 17.13 3.35
C LEU A 13 2.52 15.98 4.16
N VAL A 14 3.33 15.31 4.97
CA VAL A 14 2.88 14.25 5.89
C VAL A 14 1.90 14.82 6.91
N LYS A 15 2.13 16.03 7.43
CA LYS A 15 1.21 16.68 8.38
C LYS A 15 -0.13 17.03 7.73
N ILE A 16 -0.12 17.49 6.47
CA ILE A 16 -1.34 17.77 5.69
C ILE A 16 -2.10 16.47 5.38
N ALA A 17 -1.39 15.43 4.92
CA ALA A 17 -1.96 14.13 4.66
C ALA A 17 -2.54 13.50 5.94
N SER A 18 -1.83 13.60 7.05
CA SER A 18 -2.27 13.15 8.38
C SER A 18 -3.50 13.91 8.86
N LYS A 19 -3.54 15.24 8.68
CA LYS A 19 -4.73 16.04 9.01
C LYS A 19 -5.94 15.61 8.19
N ARG A 20 -5.78 15.41 6.88
CA ARG A 20 -6.82 14.85 6.01
C ARG A 20 -7.21 13.42 6.43
N PHE A 21 -6.27 12.59 6.86
CA PHE A 21 -6.52 11.25 7.39
C PHE A 21 -7.28 11.24 8.72
N ILE A 22 -7.11 12.29 9.52
CA ILE A 22 -7.83 12.47 10.77
C ILE A 22 -9.26 12.97 10.51
N GLU A 23 -9.43 13.89 9.56
CA GLU A 23 -10.74 14.40 9.10
C GLU A 23 -11.53 13.42 8.22
N LEU A 24 -10.88 12.37 7.70
CA LEU A 24 -11.49 11.33 6.88
C LEU A 24 -12.61 10.61 7.64
N ASN A 25 -13.73 10.44 6.97
CA ASN A 25 -14.94 9.91 7.61
C ASN A 25 -14.71 8.46 8.09
N LYS A 26 -15.37 8.05 9.18
CA LYS A 26 -15.23 6.70 9.78
C LYS A 26 -15.25 5.55 8.75
N PRO A 27 -16.16 5.49 7.76
CA PRO A 27 -16.18 4.40 6.78
C PRO A 27 -14.96 4.36 5.87
N CYS A 28 -14.47 5.51 5.38
CA CYS A 28 -13.25 5.56 4.57
C CYS A 28 -12.00 5.13 5.35
N LYS A 29 -11.94 5.51 6.64
CA LYS A 29 -10.84 5.11 7.53
C LYS A 29 -10.79 3.60 7.73
N VAL A 30 -11.95 2.96 7.87
CA VAL A 30 -12.08 1.50 7.96
C VAL A 30 -11.68 0.84 6.64
N LEU A 31 -12.13 1.37 5.49
CA LEU A 31 -11.78 0.87 4.16
C LEU A 31 -10.26 0.88 3.93
N LEU A 32 -9.59 1.98 4.25
CA LEU A 32 -8.13 2.10 4.16
C LEU A 32 -7.41 1.14 5.10
N LYS A 33 -7.92 0.94 6.31
CA LYS A 33 -7.33 0.02 7.29
C LYS A 33 -7.43 -1.42 6.81
N ILE A 34 -8.60 -1.84 6.32
CA ILE A 34 -8.84 -3.17 5.74
C ILE A 34 -7.96 -3.36 4.50
N GLY A 35 -7.93 -2.38 3.59
CA GLY A 35 -7.11 -2.44 2.38
C GLY A 35 -5.61 -2.57 2.68
N THR A 36 -5.13 -1.89 3.73
CA THR A 36 -3.73 -2.00 4.17
C THR A 36 -3.43 -3.35 4.80
N ILE A 37 -4.33 -3.91 5.62
CA ILE A 37 -4.18 -5.25 6.21
C ILE A 37 -4.14 -6.31 5.10
N VAL A 38 -5.05 -6.23 4.12
CA VAL A 38 -5.11 -7.16 2.99
C VAL A 38 -3.83 -7.08 2.15
N PHE A 39 -3.35 -5.87 1.86
CA PHE A 39 -2.08 -5.68 1.14
C PHE A 39 -0.89 -6.26 1.90
N PHE A 40 -0.85 -6.09 3.22
CA PHE A 40 0.21 -6.66 4.06
C PHE A 40 0.17 -8.20 4.06
N ALA A 41 -1.02 -8.81 4.05
CA ALA A 41 -1.16 -10.26 3.93
C ALA A 41 -0.63 -10.78 2.59
N PHE A 42 -0.91 -10.09 1.48
CA PHE A 42 -0.35 -10.44 0.16
C PHE A 42 1.18 -10.28 0.11
N LEU A 43 1.73 -9.24 0.74
CA LEU A 43 3.19 -9.07 0.85
C LEU A 43 3.85 -10.19 1.65
N LEU A 44 3.25 -10.60 2.77
CA LEU A 44 3.72 -11.75 3.55
C LEU A 44 3.68 -13.04 2.72
N LEU A 45 2.61 -13.26 1.96
CA LEU A 45 2.51 -14.41 1.06
C LEU A 45 3.62 -14.39 0.00
N ALA A 46 3.85 -13.24 -0.64
CA ALA A 46 4.92 -13.07 -1.63
C ALA A 46 6.31 -13.31 -1.01
N LEU A 47 6.54 -12.86 0.22
CA LEU A 47 7.77 -13.09 0.97
C LEU A 47 8.00 -14.59 1.22
N VAL A 48 6.97 -15.31 1.68
CA VAL A 48 7.05 -16.76 1.90
C VAL A 48 7.40 -17.49 0.60
N ILE A 49 6.73 -17.15 -0.51
CA ILE A 49 7.02 -17.73 -1.82
C ILE A 49 8.46 -17.41 -2.25
N SER A 50 8.95 -16.20 -2.00
CA SER A 50 10.33 -15.81 -2.31
C SER A 50 11.36 -16.56 -1.47
N ILE A 51 11.09 -16.80 -0.19
CA ILE A 51 11.96 -17.58 0.70
C ILE A 51 11.97 -19.05 0.25
N SER A 52 10.81 -19.62 -0.09
CA SER A 52 10.72 -20.97 -0.65
C SER A 52 11.47 -21.09 -1.98
N PHE A 53 11.45 -20.06 -2.82
CA PHE A 53 12.24 -20.00 -4.05
C PHE A 53 13.76 -20.01 -3.74
N MET A 54 14.23 -19.13 -2.85
CA MET A 54 15.65 -19.09 -2.45
C MET A 54 16.12 -20.36 -1.75
N SER A 55 15.22 -21.07 -1.07
CA SER A 55 15.47 -22.36 -0.41
C SER A 55 15.66 -23.53 -1.40
N GLY A 56 15.62 -23.28 -2.71
CA GLY A 56 15.75 -24.31 -3.74
C GLY A 56 14.50 -25.17 -3.92
N SER A 57 13.39 -24.82 -3.28
CA SER A 57 12.09 -25.48 -3.42
C SER A 57 11.45 -25.09 -4.77
N SER A 58 12.03 -25.61 -5.85
CA SER A 58 11.60 -25.32 -7.23
C SER A 58 10.36 -26.13 -7.58
N PHE A 59 9.20 -25.77 -7.02
CA PHE A 59 7.91 -26.39 -7.33
C PHE A 59 7.31 -25.93 -8.68
N PHE A 60 7.68 -24.76 -9.21
CA PHE A 60 7.12 -24.24 -10.46
C PHE A 60 8.24 -23.63 -11.34
N GLY A 61 8.28 -23.98 -12.63
CA GLY A 61 9.32 -23.53 -13.57
C GLY A 61 9.34 -22.03 -13.87
N GLU A 62 8.31 -21.27 -13.47
CA GLU A 62 8.18 -19.81 -13.66
C GLU A 62 7.90 -19.05 -12.34
N GLN A 63 8.42 -19.53 -11.20
CA GLN A 63 8.18 -18.90 -9.87
C GLN A 63 8.48 -17.40 -9.83
N VAL A 64 9.52 -16.95 -10.54
CA VAL A 64 9.92 -15.54 -10.57
C VAL A 64 8.84 -14.65 -11.17
N LYS A 65 8.21 -15.06 -12.30
CA LYS A 65 7.11 -14.31 -12.92
C LYS A 65 5.87 -14.28 -12.03
N ILE A 66 5.58 -15.37 -11.33
CA ILE A 66 4.42 -15.46 -10.42
C ILE A 66 4.61 -14.51 -9.23
N ILE A 67 5.81 -14.48 -8.64
CA ILE A 67 6.15 -13.55 -7.56
C ILE A 67 6.03 -12.10 -8.06
N GLU A 68 6.61 -11.80 -9.22
CA GLU A 68 6.53 -10.47 -9.83
C GLU A 68 5.08 -10.04 -10.06
N TRP A 69 4.25 -10.91 -10.61
CA TRP A 69 2.82 -10.66 -10.80
C TRP A 69 2.11 -10.41 -9.47
N ILE A 70 2.32 -11.26 -8.46
CA ILE A 70 1.70 -11.08 -7.15
C ILE A 70 2.06 -9.70 -6.58
N VAL A 71 3.34 -9.33 -6.59
CA VAL A 71 3.80 -8.05 -6.04
C VAL A 71 3.21 -6.87 -6.83
N VAL A 72 3.28 -6.90 -8.17
CA VAL A 72 2.81 -5.81 -9.03
C VAL A 72 1.29 -5.64 -8.93
N TYR A 73 0.53 -6.73 -9.00
CA TYR A 73 -0.93 -6.67 -8.92
C TYR A 73 -1.41 -6.29 -7.52
N SER A 74 -0.80 -6.81 -6.45
CA SER A 74 -1.13 -6.40 -5.08
C SER A 74 -0.83 -4.92 -4.85
N PHE A 75 0.30 -4.42 -5.36
CA PHE A 75 0.62 -3.00 -5.25
C PHE A 75 -0.37 -2.12 -6.03
N ARG A 76 -0.70 -2.50 -7.26
CA ARG A 76 -1.68 -1.79 -8.09
C ARG A 76 -3.06 -1.76 -7.45
N PHE A 77 -3.50 -2.87 -6.87
CA PHE A 77 -4.74 -2.98 -6.12
C PHE A 77 -4.74 -2.07 -4.90
N TRP A 78 -3.64 -2.03 -4.13
CA TRP A 78 -3.51 -1.16 -2.97
C TRP A 78 -3.60 0.33 -3.34
N VAL A 79 -2.93 0.74 -4.43
CA VAL A 79 -3.01 2.10 -4.96
C VAL A 79 -4.44 2.44 -5.38
N MET A 80 -5.13 1.55 -6.11
CA MET A 80 -6.55 1.74 -6.46
C MET A 80 -7.45 1.87 -5.23
N LEU A 81 -7.19 1.12 -4.16
CA LEU A 81 -7.94 1.21 -2.90
C LEU A 81 -7.75 2.56 -2.21
N ILE A 82 -6.53 3.10 -2.22
CA ILE A 82 -6.26 4.43 -1.67
C ILE A 82 -7.01 5.51 -2.45
N PHE A 83 -6.91 5.50 -3.78
CA PHE A 83 -7.63 6.45 -4.62
C PHE A 83 -9.15 6.28 -4.50
N GLY A 84 -9.65 5.05 -4.48
CA GLY A 84 -11.06 4.73 -4.27
C GLY A 84 -11.57 5.25 -2.93
N SER A 85 -10.79 5.10 -1.85
CA SER A 85 -11.14 5.66 -0.55
C SER A 85 -11.13 7.18 -0.53
N LEU A 86 -10.20 7.83 -1.24
CA LEU A 86 -10.16 9.29 -1.36
C LEU A 86 -11.37 9.82 -2.14
N ILE A 87 -11.75 9.15 -3.24
CA ILE A 87 -12.94 9.47 -4.03
C ILE A 87 -14.21 9.31 -3.17
N LEU A 88 -14.30 8.21 -2.42
CA LEU A 88 -15.44 7.96 -1.52
C LEU A 88 -15.55 9.03 -0.43
N ASP A 89 -14.44 9.49 0.13
CA ASP A 89 -14.43 10.58 1.13
C ASP A 89 -14.90 11.91 0.53
N ILE A 90 -14.47 12.24 -0.69
CA ILE A 90 -14.94 13.43 -1.41
C ILE A 90 -16.45 13.34 -1.71
N LEU A 91 -16.94 12.16 -2.10
CA LEU A 91 -18.34 11.94 -2.41
C LEU A 91 -19.25 12.02 -1.19
N ILE A 92 -18.82 11.46 -0.05
CA ILE A 92 -19.57 11.48 1.21
C ILE A 92 -19.58 12.88 1.86
N LYS A 93 -18.56 13.70 1.60
CA LYS A 93 -18.47 15.06 2.15
C LYS A 93 -19.28 16.10 1.36
N ARG A 94 -19.85 15.73 0.21
CA ARG A 94 -20.75 16.56 -0.60
C ARG A 94 -22.21 16.23 -0.26
#